data_AF-A0A6I4Q4J1-F1
#
_entry.id   AF-A0A6I4Q4J1-F1
#
_cell.length_a   1.000
_cell.length_b   1.000
_cell.length_c   1.000
_cell.angle_alpha   90.00
_cell.angle_beta   90.00
_cell.angle_gamma   90.00
#
_symmetry.space_group_name_H-M   'P 1'
#
loop_
_entity.id
_entity.type
_entity.pdbx_description
1 polymer ?
#
loop_
_entity_poly.entity_id
_entity_poly.type
_entity_poly.pdbx_seq_one_letter_code
_entity_poly.pdbx_strand_id
1 'polypeptide(L)'
;MASGIWHLACQTYALNLIDSHGGQKQAPQLFSSPKSFRVAKSTPSSWSLLAMSSAGSSAASSETFSGTSSVRSSTTSSAKLSPIPKWLLKPPLLFKSPLLSKSALFLAPLLLLSYTQDTEALTAYTSRAIEGSAPYLTFDGGVTKLTNTDRLLSIKLQDGTVYTRSTNPSTPTNPIRLPYVGSNLSHIETIVPPSRSSITMNDLVSQGYWGDDDGDGQGVGGVTASGSISVTFTDKNGTTVNRSDALSICSAPYKVTLTSTSGTLSTQYGVPRSSSFSGATVDYYINPYDNAGICSVRPNLLLGGTRGIDNYWDAAYYAGPANIWSPTKGFLTVFTSPSSYDRNFPTTGADGLYFDLDIVGIDGSQLSWTVNTGGSISATVSWRLPVSDPRNSDIDKWIRDKSKNVTRVTLHGPRASQIWSDNPGRITVPSLPQTFELVGRDRSGNEVRYGFVLKQWFVHRSSQSKSYNEQLAWCNSLGYGMPRVRDLTNSNLYGLGAAPSSSGNYYERHIGAGFFTEWGWMNNYADAGFIKGGYWTSDVRGSNHLDVLTSGGFYSYQDGGRSYAVCTAP
;
A
#
# COMPACT_ATOMS: atom_id res chain seq x y z
N MET A 1 24.88 15.00 -42.21
CA MET A 1 26.07 14.37 -41.61
C MET A 1 25.63 13.80 -40.26
N ALA A 2 25.04 12.60 -40.28
CA ALA A 2 25.66 11.30 -39.93
C ALA A 2 25.95 11.21 -38.42
N SER A 3 25.07 10.57 -37.63
CA SER A 3 25.09 9.14 -37.23
C SER A 3 25.50 9.06 -35.74
N GLY A 4 24.91 8.28 -34.84
CA GLY A 4 24.10 7.10 -35.07
C GLY A 4 23.35 6.58 -33.84
N ILE A 5 22.58 5.54 -34.16
CA ILE A 5 21.72 4.70 -33.35
C ILE A 5 22.56 3.62 -32.67
N TRP A 6 22.20 3.22 -31.44
CA TRP A 6 22.40 1.84 -30.97
C TRP A 6 21.17 1.35 -30.19
N HIS A 7 20.66 0.22 -30.67
CA HIS A 7 19.66 -0.65 -30.05
C HIS A 7 20.35 -1.87 -29.41
N LEU A 8 19.57 -2.62 -28.62
CA LEU A 8 19.73 -4.01 -28.12
C LEU A 8 20.61 -4.19 -26.86
N ALA A 9 20.30 -5.05 -25.89
CA ALA A 9 19.37 -6.18 -25.84
C ALA A 9 18.89 -6.48 -24.40
N CYS A 10 17.75 -7.16 -24.33
CA CYS A 10 17.25 -7.89 -23.17
C CYS A 10 17.90 -9.29 -23.16
N GLN A 11 18.32 -9.82 -21.99
CA GLN A 11 18.45 -11.26 -21.77
C GLN A 11 18.38 -11.63 -20.28
N THR A 12 17.95 -12.87 -20.08
CA THR A 12 17.23 -13.44 -18.95
C THR A 12 18.06 -14.51 -18.21
N TYR A 13 17.78 -14.65 -16.91
CA TYR A 13 17.75 -15.88 -16.08
C TYR A 13 19.03 -16.60 -15.57
N ALA A 14 18.92 -16.96 -14.27
CA ALA A 14 19.26 -18.24 -13.60
C ALA A 14 20.59 -18.43 -12.83
N LEU A 15 20.43 -18.50 -11.49
CA LEU A 15 20.81 -19.55 -10.52
C LEU A 15 22.28 -20.02 -10.31
N ASN A 16 22.63 -20.04 -9.01
CA ASN A 16 23.53 -20.97 -8.28
C ASN A 16 25.04 -20.82 -8.60
N LEU A 17 25.98 -20.76 -7.65
CA LEU A 17 26.25 -21.71 -6.57
C LEU A 17 27.28 -21.14 -5.57
N ILE A 18 27.31 -21.78 -4.41
CA ILE A 18 28.26 -21.81 -3.28
C ILE A 18 29.73 -21.57 -3.67
N ASP A 19 30.46 -20.80 -2.84
CA ASP A 19 31.81 -21.23 -2.44
C ASP A 19 32.08 -20.89 -0.97
N SER A 20 32.30 -21.95 -0.20
CA SER A 20 32.64 -21.99 1.22
C SER A 20 33.77 -23.01 1.35
N HIS A 21 34.97 -22.51 1.64
CA HIS A 21 36.13 -23.27 2.09
C HIS A 21 36.78 -22.41 3.18
N GLY A 22 37.19 -22.88 4.35
CA GLY A 22 37.20 -24.20 4.97
C GLY A 22 37.96 -24.05 6.30
N GLY A 23 37.61 -24.84 7.32
CA GLY A 23 38.23 -24.70 8.64
C GLY A 23 37.78 -25.70 9.71
N GLN A 24 37.92 -27.00 9.39
CA GLN A 24 38.14 -28.17 10.26
C GLN A 24 37.49 -28.31 11.66
N LYS A 25 36.75 -29.43 11.76
CA LYS A 25 36.85 -30.53 12.75
C LYS A 25 36.46 -30.26 14.21
N GLN A 26 35.29 -30.79 14.59
CA GLN A 26 35.17 -31.95 15.49
C GLN A 26 33.68 -32.33 15.67
N ALA A 27 33.35 -33.60 15.42
CA ALA A 27 32.20 -34.29 16.00
C ALA A 27 32.77 -35.46 16.82
N PRO A 28 32.08 -35.93 17.88
CA PRO A 28 31.13 -37.01 17.61
C PRO A 28 29.91 -37.08 18.57
N GLN A 29 29.04 -38.05 18.26
CA GLN A 29 28.06 -38.74 19.11
C GLN A 29 26.60 -38.24 19.16
N LEU A 30 25.83 -38.89 18.29
CA LEU A 30 24.45 -39.36 18.42
C LEU A 30 23.93 -39.55 19.86
N PHE A 31 22.74 -39.01 20.14
CA PHE A 31 21.69 -39.71 20.90
C PHE A 31 20.31 -39.30 20.38
N SER A 32 19.58 -40.30 19.88
CA SER A 32 18.16 -40.25 19.57
C SER A 32 17.33 -40.65 20.80
N SER A 33 16.28 -39.90 21.15
CA SER A 33 15.04 -40.49 21.66
C SER A 33 13.88 -39.45 21.68
N PRO A 34 12.63 -39.85 21.33
CA PRO A 34 11.49 -38.96 21.12
C PRO A 34 10.51 -38.91 22.32
N LYS A 35 9.52 -38.00 22.21
CA LYS A 35 8.20 -37.89 22.88
C LYS A 35 8.05 -36.65 23.77
N SER A 36 7.17 -35.72 23.39
CA SER A 36 5.77 -35.76 23.84
C SER A 36 5.00 -34.54 23.30
N PHE A 37 3.97 -34.84 22.49
CA PHE A 37 2.84 -33.95 22.25
C PHE A 37 2.06 -33.76 23.56
N ARG A 38 1.64 -32.54 23.88
CA ARG A 38 0.40 -32.29 24.64
C ARG A 38 -0.34 -31.08 24.09
N VAL A 39 -1.54 -31.40 23.61
CA VAL A 39 -2.64 -30.52 23.19
C VAL A 39 -3.20 -29.83 24.44
N ALA A 40 -3.32 -28.50 24.42
CA ALA A 40 -4.12 -27.76 25.38
C ALA A 40 -5.51 -27.48 24.77
N LYS A 41 -6.53 -28.12 25.35
CA LYS A 41 -7.94 -27.85 25.08
C LYS A 41 -8.36 -26.56 25.77
N SER A 42 -9.03 -25.68 25.04
CA SER A 42 -9.81 -24.57 25.55
C SER A 42 -11.20 -25.03 25.98
N THR A 43 -11.67 -24.55 27.13
CA THR A 43 -13.09 -24.54 27.50
C THR A 43 -13.42 -23.22 28.21
N PRO A 44 -14.64 -22.68 28.01
CA PRO A 44 -14.96 -21.28 28.25
C PRO A 44 -15.40 -20.99 29.68
N SER A 45 -15.04 -19.81 30.20
CA SER A 45 -15.51 -19.27 31.47
C SER A 45 -16.89 -18.62 31.32
N SER A 46 -17.81 -19.09 32.16
CA SER A 46 -19.20 -18.69 32.31
C SER A 46 -19.37 -17.30 32.92
N TRP A 47 -20.25 -16.50 32.29
CA TRP A 47 -20.85 -15.28 32.81
C TRP A 47 -21.74 -15.60 34.02
N SER A 48 -21.55 -14.89 35.13
CA SER A 48 -22.47 -14.88 36.27
C SER A 48 -23.19 -13.53 36.32
N LEU A 49 -24.52 -13.60 36.24
CA LEU A 49 -25.46 -12.50 36.44
C LEU A 49 -25.59 -12.18 37.93
N LEU A 50 -25.52 -10.90 38.29
CA LEU A 50 -26.06 -10.38 39.55
C LEU A 50 -26.95 -9.19 39.22
N ALA A 51 -28.22 -9.35 39.57
CA ALA A 51 -29.28 -8.37 39.47
C ALA A 51 -29.17 -7.35 40.60
N MET A 52 -29.44 -6.07 40.32
CA MET A 52 -30.08 -5.16 41.26
C MET A 52 -31.05 -4.24 40.50
N SER A 53 -32.27 -4.24 41.02
CA SER A 53 -33.45 -3.49 40.62
C SER A 53 -33.43 -2.05 41.12
N SER A 54 -34.02 -1.12 40.36
CA SER A 54 -34.83 -0.02 40.93
C SER A 54 -35.81 0.53 39.90
N ALA A 55 -37.03 0.78 40.37
CA ALA A 55 -38.27 1.03 39.65
C ALA A 55 -38.54 2.52 39.33
N GLY A 56 -39.56 2.74 38.47
CA GLY A 56 -40.28 3.99 38.25
C GLY A 56 -40.64 4.18 36.77
N SER A 57 -41.80 3.68 36.29
CA SER A 57 -43.07 4.42 36.10
C SER A 57 -42.93 5.56 35.06
N SER A 58 -43.71 5.71 33.98
CA SER A 58 -45.10 5.34 33.69
C SER A 58 -45.50 5.81 32.25
N ALA A 59 -46.63 5.29 31.76
CA ALA A 59 -47.49 5.72 30.62
C ALA A 59 -46.98 5.40 29.19
N ALA A 60 -47.55 4.45 28.43
CA ALA A 60 -48.93 4.25 27.93
C ALA A 60 -49.31 5.15 26.73
N SER A 61 -49.28 4.58 25.52
CA SER A 61 -50.38 4.65 24.55
C SER A 61 -50.17 3.64 23.40
N SER A 62 -51.15 2.77 23.25
CA SER A 62 -51.37 1.90 22.09
C SER A 62 -51.84 2.72 20.90
N GLU A 63 -51.40 2.39 19.68
CA GLU A 63 -52.30 2.32 18.54
C GLU A 63 -51.93 1.15 17.62
N THR A 64 -52.96 0.37 17.35
CA THR A 64 -53.03 -0.81 16.50
C THR A 64 -53.33 -0.35 15.08
N PHE A 65 -52.68 -0.89 14.04
CA PHE A 65 -53.35 -1.09 12.76
C PHE A 65 -52.76 -2.25 11.97
N SER A 66 -53.66 -2.87 11.23
CA SER A 66 -53.67 -4.24 10.77
C SER A 66 -53.21 -4.38 9.31
N GLY A 67 -52.75 -5.58 8.97
CA GLY A 67 -53.06 -6.23 7.69
C GLY A 67 -52.10 -5.97 6.53
N THR A 68 -51.31 -6.98 6.14
CA THR A 68 -51.70 -7.89 5.05
C THR A 68 -50.66 -8.98 4.87
N SER A 69 -51.17 -10.21 4.85
CA SER A 69 -50.48 -11.47 4.61
C SER A 69 -50.13 -11.62 3.13
N SER A 70 -48.89 -12.03 2.82
CA SER A 70 -48.55 -12.65 1.54
C SER A 70 -47.98 -14.03 1.78
N VAL A 71 -48.66 -14.99 1.14
CA VAL A 71 -48.48 -16.44 1.20
C VAL A 71 -47.25 -16.83 0.38
N ARG A 72 -46.35 -17.65 0.94
CA ARG A 72 -45.46 -18.50 0.14
C ARG A 72 -45.34 -19.88 0.78
N SER A 73 -46.17 -20.78 0.30
CA SER A 73 -46.13 -22.21 0.59
C SER A 73 -44.94 -22.87 -0.11
N SER A 74 -44.28 -23.77 0.60
CA SER A 74 -43.30 -24.70 0.07
C SER A 74 -43.88 -26.12 0.13
N THR A 75 -43.72 -26.82 -1.01
CA THR A 75 -43.56 -28.28 -1.18
C THR A 75 -44.62 -29.24 -0.62
N THR A 76 -45.30 -29.98 -1.52
CA THR A 76 -45.02 -31.39 -1.86
C THR A 76 -46.25 -32.06 -2.50
N SER A 77 -46.11 -32.63 -3.70
CA SER A 77 -46.86 -33.85 -4.11
C SER A 77 -46.37 -34.40 -5.45
N SER A 78 -45.74 -35.57 -5.35
CA SER A 78 -45.63 -36.73 -6.24
C SER A 78 -46.31 -36.73 -7.61
N ALA A 79 -45.55 -37.16 -8.63
CA ALA A 79 -46.03 -38.15 -9.61
C ALA A 79 -44.85 -38.96 -10.20
N LYS A 80 -44.91 -40.28 -9.98
CA LYS A 80 -44.13 -41.34 -10.65
C LYS A 80 -44.33 -41.29 -12.16
N LEU A 81 -43.30 -41.64 -12.94
CA LEU A 81 -43.41 -42.50 -14.12
C LEU A 81 -42.04 -43.11 -14.47
N SER A 82 -42.13 -44.27 -15.12
CA SER A 82 -41.26 -45.45 -15.11
C SER A 82 -40.05 -45.43 -16.08
N PRO A 83 -39.06 -46.33 -15.89
CA PRO A 83 -37.83 -46.37 -16.66
C PRO A 83 -37.99 -47.11 -18.00
N ILE A 84 -37.47 -46.51 -19.07
CA ILE A 84 -37.34 -47.11 -20.41
C ILE A 84 -35.98 -47.82 -20.51
N PRO A 85 -35.92 -49.07 -21.02
CA PRO A 85 -34.67 -49.84 -21.04
C PRO A 85 -33.80 -49.51 -22.26
N LYS A 86 -32.49 -49.56 -22.04
CA LYS A 86 -31.43 -49.54 -23.05
C LYS A 86 -31.45 -50.86 -23.83
N TRP A 87 -31.61 -50.80 -25.15
CA TRP A 87 -31.29 -51.91 -26.05
C TRP A 87 -30.20 -51.46 -27.03
N LEU A 88 -28.99 -51.96 -26.77
CA LEU A 88 -27.85 -51.95 -27.67
C LEU A 88 -27.90 -53.25 -28.48
N LEU A 89 -27.99 -53.17 -29.80
CA LEU A 89 -27.72 -54.30 -30.68
C LEU A 89 -26.70 -53.90 -31.74
N LYS A 90 -25.51 -54.46 -31.59
CA LYS A 90 -24.50 -54.62 -32.65
C LYS A 90 -24.88 -55.85 -33.49
N PRO A 91 -24.74 -55.84 -34.82
CA PRO A 91 -24.69 -57.07 -35.60
C PRO A 91 -23.23 -57.54 -35.77
N PRO A 92 -22.96 -58.86 -35.70
CA PRO A 92 -21.83 -59.43 -36.40
C PRO A 92 -22.30 -60.33 -37.56
N LEU A 93 -21.54 -60.20 -38.65
CA LEU A 93 -21.52 -61.06 -39.82
C LEU A 93 -21.26 -62.52 -39.43
N LEU A 94 -21.94 -63.46 -40.09
CA LEU A 94 -21.39 -64.80 -40.33
C LEU A 94 -22.13 -65.52 -41.47
N PHE A 95 -21.31 -66.03 -42.39
CA PHE A 95 -21.59 -66.84 -43.56
C PHE A 95 -22.44 -68.09 -43.28
N LYS A 96 -23.29 -68.47 -44.25
CA LYS A 96 -23.40 -69.83 -44.83
C LYS A 96 -24.49 -69.92 -45.91
N SER A 97 -24.09 -70.18 -47.15
CA SER A 97 -24.83 -70.91 -48.20
C SER A 97 -24.75 -72.43 -47.91
N PRO A 98 -25.55 -73.37 -48.50
CA PRO A 98 -25.99 -73.47 -49.92
C PRO A 98 -27.48 -73.95 -50.08
N LEU A 99 -28.13 -73.95 -51.25
CA LEU A 99 -28.08 -74.96 -52.32
C LEU A 99 -29.08 -74.60 -53.45
N LEU A 100 -28.58 -74.61 -54.68
CA LEU A 100 -29.17 -75.11 -55.95
C LEU A 100 -30.69 -75.07 -56.19
N SER A 101 -31.10 -74.39 -57.27
CA SER A 101 -31.72 -75.08 -58.43
C SER A 101 -32.00 -74.14 -59.62
N LYS A 102 -31.16 -74.29 -60.65
CA LYS A 102 -31.41 -74.31 -62.11
C LYS A 102 -32.40 -73.34 -62.79
N SER A 103 -31.95 -72.90 -63.98
CA SER A 103 -32.66 -72.29 -65.13
C SER A 103 -32.58 -70.75 -65.14
N ALA A 104 -32.21 -70.05 -66.21
CA ALA A 104 -31.83 -70.42 -67.56
C ALA A 104 -30.91 -69.33 -68.13
N LEU A 105 -30.13 -69.72 -69.14
CA LEU A 105 -29.32 -68.81 -69.95
C LEU A 105 -30.21 -67.80 -70.72
N PHE A 106 -29.53 -66.73 -71.15
CA PHE A 106 -29.88 -65.80 -72.24
C PHE A 106 -30.77 -64.60 -71.90
N LEU A 107 -30.13 -63.49 -71.50
CA LEU A 107 -30.24 -62.18 -72.17
C LEU A 107 -29.25 -61.17 -71.55
N ALA A 108 -28.01 -61.18 -72.03
CA ALA A 108 -27.29 -59.94 -72.28
C ALA A 108 -27.86 -59.39 -73.60
N PRO A 109 -28.19 -58.08 -73.79
CA PRO A 109 -27.64 -56.91 -73.11
C PRO A 109 -28.69 -55.82 -72.77
N LEU A 110 -28.81 -55.39 -71.50
CA LEU A 110 -29.39 -54.09 -71.15
C LEU A 110 -28.51 -53.34 -70.14
N LEU A 111 -27.20 -53.46 -70.33
CA LEU A 111 -26.22 -52.47 -69.87
C LEU A 111 -26.24 -51.34 -70.89
N LEU A 112 -27.09 -50.32 -70.70
CA LEU A 112 -27.01 -48.96 -71.27
C LEU A 112 -28.28 -48.12 -70.99
N LEU A 113 -28.79 -48.11 -69.75
CA LEU A 113 -29.53 -46.94 -69.27
C LEU A 113 -28.73 -46.29 -68.15
N SER A 114 -27.93 -45.31 -68.55
CA SER A 114 -27.37 -44.27 -67.70
C SER A 114 -28.54 -43.47 -67.10
N TYR A 115 -29.12 -43.95 -66.00
CA TYR A 115 -29.91 -43.07 -65.15
C TYR A 115 -28.94 -42.13 -64.46
N THR A 116 -28.82 -40.90 -64.96
CA THR A 116 -28.33 -39.78 -64.17
C THR A 116 -29.30 -39.64 -62.99
N GLN A 117 -28.83 -39.90 -61.77
CA GLN A 117 -29.49 -39.29 -60.62
C GLN A 117 -29.07 -37.83 -60.65
N ASP A 118 -29.79 -37.04 -61.45
CA ASP A 118 -29.73 -35.60 -61.33
C ASP A 118 -30.25 -35.28 -59.92
N THR A 119 -29.32 -35.00 -59.01
CA THR A 119 -29.62 -34.28 -57.78
C THR A 119 -30.18 -32.93 -58.19
N GLU A 120 -31.50 -32.86 -58.29
CA GLU A 120 -32.26 -31.61 -58.33
C GLU A 120 -31.98 -30.88 -57.01
N ALA A 121 -30.98 -30.00 -57.02
CA ALA A 121 -30.78 -29.06 -55.94
C ALA A 121 -31.92 -28.04 -56.01
N LEU A 122 -32.94 -28.22 -55.19
CA LEU A 122 -33.99 -27.22 -55.00
C LEU A 122 -33.36 -25.93 -54.49
N THR A 123 -33.18 -24.96 -55.38
CA THR A 123 -32.85 -23.58 -55.02
C THR A 123 -34.14 -22.89 -54.57
N ALA A 124 -34.31 -22.81 -53.25
CA ALA A 124 -35.33 -21.96 -52.66
C ALA A 124 -34.82 -20.50 -52.68
N TYR A 125 -35.54 -19.61 -53.36
CA TYR A 125 -35.29 -18.17 -53.33
C TYR A 125 -36.33 -17.52 -52.41
N THR A 126 -35.89 -16.83 -51.37
CA THR A 126 -36.77 -16.00 -50.54
C THR A 126 -36.99 -14.66 -51.24
N SER A 127 -38.24 -14.19 -51.29
CA SER A 127 -38.58 -12.89 -51.89
C SER A 127 -38.13 -11.69 -51.05
N ARG A 128 -37.66 -11.95 -49.82
CA ARG A 128 -37.06 -10.98 -48.88
C ARG A 128 -35.79 -11.57 -48.28
N ALA A 129 -34.91 -10.70 -47.79
CA ALA A 129 -33.80 -11.14 -46.94
C ALA A 129 -34.39 -11.90 -45.73
N ILE A 130 -33.75 -12.99 -45.34
CA ILE A 130 -34.06 -13.67 -44.08
C ILE A 130 -33.65 -12.70 -42.97
N GLU A 131 -34.60 -12.33 -42.11
CA GLU A 131 -34.37 -11.45 -40.96
C GLU A 131 -33.60 -12.25 -39.90
N GLY A 132 -32.28 -12.07 -39.88
CA GLY A 132 -31.37 -12.72 -38.94
C GLY A 132 -31.02 -11.85 -37.74
N SER A 133 -30.05 -12.31 -36.95
CA SER A 133 -29.51 -11.60 -35.80
C SER A 133 -28.05 -11.22 -36.01
N ALA A 134 -27.62 -10.10 -35.41
CA ALA A 134 -26.20 -9.78 -35.40
C ALA A 134 -25.48 -10.64 -34.35
N PRO A 135 -24.23 -11.10 -34.58
CA PRO A 135 -23.45 -11.73 -33.54
C PRO A 135 -23.18 -10.75 -32.40
N TYR A 136 -23.09 -11.24 -31.17
CA TYR A 136 -22.88 -10.41 -29.98
C TYR A 136 -21.93 -11.07 -28.97
N LEU A 137 -21.32 -10.27 -28.10
CA LEU A 137 -20.57 -10.78 -26.96
C LEU A 137 -21.52 -11.14 -25.81
N THR A 138 -21.18 -12.20 -25.08
CA THR A 138 -21.92 -12.65 -23.89
C THR A 138 -20.99 -13.40 -22.95
N PHE A 139 -21.21 -13.26 -21.63
CA PHE A 139 -20.44 -13.98 -20.59
C PHE A 139 -21.29 -15.03 -19.85
N ASP A 140 -22.57 -15.13 -20.18
CA ASP A 140 -23.57 -15.96 -19.51
C ASP A 140 -24.33 -16.85 -20.51
N GLY A 141 -23.67 -17.22 -21.61
CA GLY A 141 -24.21 -18.17 -22.59
C GLY A 141 -25.40 -17.64 -23.39
N GLY A 142 -25.47 -16.32 -23.61
CA GLY A 142 -26.51 -15.66 -24.41
C GLY A 142 -27.65 -15.03 -23.60
N VAL A 143 -27.67 -15.20 -22.28
CA VAL A 143 -28.70 -14.60 -21.41
C VAL A 143 -28.63 -13.07 -21.45
N THR A 144 -27.42 -12.51 -21.43
CA THR A 144 -27.18 -11.07 -21.60
C THR A 144 -26.37 -10.81 -22.87
N LYS A 145 -26.94 -10.02 -23.77
CA LYS A 145 -26.24 -9.48 -24.95
C LYS A 145 -25.49 -8.20 -24.58
N LEU A 146 -24.18 -8.18 -24.80
CA LEU A 146 -23.36 -6.99 -24.57
C LEU A 146 -23.47 -6.05 -25.78
N THR A 147 -24.41 -5.11 -25.70
CA THR A 147 -24.67 -4.13 -26.76
C THR A 147 -23.81 -2.87 -26.63
N ASN A 148 -23.07 -2.72 -25.53
CA ASN A 148 -22.19 -1.57 -25.29
C ASN A 148 -20.96 -1.95 -24.47
N THR A 149 -20.03 -1.00 -24.33
CA THR A 149 -18.79 -1.17 -23.55
C THR A 149 -18.96 -0.98 -22.03
N ASP A 150 -20.18 -0.82 -21.53
CA ASP A 150 -20.44 -0.52 -20.10
C ASP A 150 -20.09 -1.70 -19.19
N ARG A 151 -20.58 -2.89 -19.56
CA ARG A 151 -20.26 -4.15 -18.87
C ARG A 151 -18.88 -4.69 -19.23
N LEU A 152 -18.40 -4.38 -20.44
CA LEU A 152 -17.07 -4.80 -20.91
C LEU A 152 -15.95 -4.22 -20.04
N LEU A 153 -16.14 -2.99 -19.57
CA LEU A 153 -15.17 -2.28 -18.74
C LEU A 153 -15.56 -2.31 -17.25
N SER A 154 -16.39 -3.26 -16.83
CA SER A 154 -16.79 -3.38 -15.43
C SER A 154 -15.69 -3.97 -14.55
N ILE A 155 -15.75 -3.63 -13.26
CA ILE A 155 -14.97 -4.29 -12.21
C ILE A 155 -15.90 -5.01 -11.26
N LYS A 156 -15.43 -6.10 -10.68
CA LYS A 156 -16.12 -6.83 -9.62
C LYS A 156 -15.20 -7.03 -8.42
N LEU A 157 -15.69 -6.64 -7.25
CA LEU A 157 -14.98 -6.79 -5.99
C LEU A 157 -15.18 -8.20 -5.42
N GLN A 158 -14.39 -8.55 -4.41
CA GLN A 158 -14.42 -9.86 -3.76
C GLN A 158 -15.75 -10.17 -3.05
N ASP A 159 -16.49 -9.15 -2.63
CA ASP A 159 -17.82 -9.29 -2.04
C ASP A 159 -18.92 -9.50 -3.08
N GLY A 160 -18.57 -9.52 -4.38
CA GLY A 160 -19.49 -9.69 -5.50
C GLY A 160 -20.06 -8.37 -6.04
N THR A 161 -19.76 -7.23 -5.42
CA THR A 161 -20.22 -5.93 -5.90
C THR A 161 -19.64 -5.63 -7.28
N VAL A 162 -20.49 -5.26 -8.24
CA VAL A 162 -20.11 -4.94 -9.62
C VAL A 162 -20.29 -3.46 -9.88
N TYR A 163 -19.25 -2.80 -10.37
CA TYR A 163 -19.31 -1.43 -10.87
C TYR A 163 -19.09 -1.41 -12.37
N THR A 164 -20.08 -0.91 -13.12
CA THR A 164 -19.94 -0.64 -14.55
C THR A 164 -19.49 0.80 -14.77
N ARG A 165 -19.16 1.18 -16.01
CA ARG A 165 -18.77 2.56 -16.32
C ARG A 165 -19.87 3.57 -15.96
N SER A 166 -21.13 3.22 -16.22
CA SER A 166 -22.31 4.05 -15.97
C SER A 166 -22.71 4.15 -14.49
N THR A 167 -22.30 3.17 -13.67
CA THR A 167 -22.65 3.08 -12.24
C THR A 167 -21.47 3.35 -11.32
N ASN A 168 -20.29 3.68 -11.84
CA ASN A 168 -19.09 3.98 -11.08
C ASN A 168 -19.24 5.30 -10.31
N PRO A 169 -19.34 5.30 -8.97
CA PRO A 169 -19.45 6.51 -8.17
C PRO A 169 -18.08 7.09 -7.78
N SER A 170 -16.99 6.43 -8.18
CA SER A 170 -15.66 6.70 -7.63
C SER A 170 -15.02 7.94 -8.23
N THR A 171 -14.34 8.69 -7.38
CA THR A 171 -13.53 9.86 -7.75
C THR A 171 -12.23 9.84 -6.95
N PRO A 172 -11.23 10.70 -7.27
CA PRO A 172 -10.03 10.82 -6.44
C PRO A 172 -10.32 11.17 -4.97
N THR A 173 -11.44 11.84 -4.69
CA THR A 173 -11.85 12.23 -3.33
C THR A 173 -12.88 11.29 -2.71
N ASN A 174 -13.51 10.43 -3.51
CA ASN A 174 -14.47 9.42 -3.08
C ASN A 174 -14.15 8.05 -3.71
N PRO A 175 -13.03 7.40 -3.34
CA PRO A 175 -12.64 6.12 -3.90
C PRO A 175 -13.47 4.96 -3.33
N ILE A 176 -13.57 3.88 -4.10
CA ILE A 176 -14.13 2.59 -3.67
C ILE A 176 -13.16 1.94 -2.70
N ARG A 177 -13.64 1.58 -1.50
CA ARG A 177 -12.85 0.87 -0.49
C ARG A 177 -12.88 -0.63 -0.76
N LEU A 178 -11.72 -1.29 -0.73
CA LEU A 178 -11.68 -2.75 -0.80
C LEU A 178 -12.34 -3.39 0.44
N PRO A 179 -13.11 -4.48 0.26
CA PRO A 179 -13.98 -4.99 1.32
C PRO A 179 -13.27 -5.78 2.41
N TYR A 180 -12.03 -6.27 2.19
CA TYR A 180 -11.35 -7.16 3.12
C TYR A 180 -9.90 -6.74 3.43
N VAL A 181 -9.47 -7.04 4.66
CA VAL A 181 -8.10 -6.83 5.14
C VAL A 181 -7.11 -7.60 4.26
N GLY A 182 -5.99 -6.97 3.91
CA GLY A 182 -4.94 -7.59 3.09
C GLY A 182 -5.26 -7.69 1.60
N SER A 183 -6.41 -7.18 1.16
CA SER A 183 -6.75 -7.15 -0.26
C SER A 183 -5.88 -6.18 -1.06
N ASN A 184 -5.52 -6.60 -2.26
CA ASN A 184 -4.79 -5.81 -3.25
C ASN A 184 -5.60 -5.70 -4.56
N LEU A 185 -4.99 -5.08 -5.58
CA LEU A 185 -5.65 -4.85 -6.88
C LEU A 185 -5.86 -6.13 -7.69
N SER A 186 -5.14 -7.22 -7.40
CA SER A 186 -5.34 -8.52 -8.08
C SER A 186 -6.65 -9.20 -7.71
N HIS A 187 -7.26 -8.80 -6.60
CA HIS A 187 -8.56 -9.30 -6.17
C HIS A 187 -9.73 -8.56 -6.82
N ILE A 188 -9.46 -7.52 -7.60
CA ILE A 188 -10.47 -6.86 -8.43
C ILE A 188 -10.58 -7.67 -9.72
N GLU A 189 -11.72 -8.32 -9.90
CA GLU A 189 -12.03 -9.06 -11.10
C GLU A 189 -12.34 -8.08 -12.23
N THR A 190 -11.65 -8.26 -13.35
CA THR A 190 -11.86 -7.53 -14.61
C THR A 190 -11.82 -8.55 -15.73
N ILE A 191 -12.33 -8.18 -16.91
CA ILE A 191 -12.24 -9.05 -18.09
C ILE A 191 -10.79 -9.35 -18.52
N VAL A 192 -9.84 -8.49 -18.17
CA VAL A 192 -8.42 -8.73 -18.45
C VAL A 192 -7.87 -9.69 -17.39
N PRO A 193 -7.40 -10.90 -17.77
CA PRO A 193 -6.91 -11.89 -16.82
C PRO A 193 -5.80 -11.35 -15.91
N PRO A 194 -5.70 -11.82 -14.65
CA PRO A 194 -4.71 -11.33 -13.68
C PRO A 194 -3.25 -11.34 -14.16
N SER A 195 -2.89 -12.28 -15.04
CA SER A 195 -1.53 -12.48 -15.56
C SER A 195 -1.16 -11.60 -16.76
N ARG A 196 -2.07 -10.77 -17.28
CA ARG A 196 -1.85 -9.96 -18.49
C ARG A 196 -2.28 -8.51 -18.26
N SER A 197 -1.79 -7.58 -19.08
CA SER A 197 -2.25 -6.18 -19.10
C SER A 197 -3.27 -5.91 -20.22
N SER A 198 -3.49 -6.87 -21.11
CA SER A 198 -4.49 -6.78 -22.17
C SER A 198 -5.04 -8.15 -22.58
N ILE A 199 -6.19 -8.12 -23.25
CA ILE A 199 -6.84 -9.26 -23.90
C ILE A 199 -7.43 -8.79 -25.23
N THR A 200 -7.34 -9.61 -26.28
CA THR A 200 -7.97 -9.28 -27.57
C THR A 200 -9.41 -9.77 -27.60
N MET A 201 -10.25 -9.16 -28.43
CA MET A 201 -11.63 -9.66 -28.58
C MET A 201 -11.66 -11.05 -29.22
N ASN A 202 -10.68 -11.39 -30.06
CA ASN A 202 -10.52 -12.74 -30.60
C ASN A 202 -10.23 -13.78 -29.50
N ASP A 203 -9.47 -13.42 -28.46
CA ASP A 203 -9.25 -14.31 -27.32
C ASP A 203 -10.56 -14.58 -26.57
N LEU A 204 -11.45 -13.58 -26.46
CA LEU A 204 -12.77 -13.74 -25.84
C LEU A 204 -13.67 -14.66 -26.68
N VAL A 205 -13.69 -14.46 -28.01
CA VAL A 205 -14.41 -15.34 -28.94
C VAL A 205 -13.89 -16.79 -28.84
N SER A 206 -12.57 -16.96 -28.78
CA SER A 206 -11.93 -18.28 -28.65
C SER A 206 -12.26 -18.98 -27.32
N GLN A 207 -12.61 -18.21 -26.29
CA GLN A 207 -13.09 -18.71 -24.99
C GLN A 207 -14.60 -18.99 -24.97
N GLY A 208 -15.31 -18.74 -26.07
CA GLY A 208 -16.75 -18.94 -26.18
C GLY A 208 -17.59 -17.78 -25.65
N TYR A 209 -17.00 -16.60 -25.44
CA TYR A 209 -17.72 -15.41 -24.96
C TYR A 209 -18.43 -14.63 -26.08
N TRP A 210 -19.15 -15.35 -26.94
CA TRP A 210 -19.95 -14.78 -28.01
C TRP A 210 -21.19 -15.65 -28.26
N GLY A 211 -22.18 -15.07 -28.93
CA GLY A 211 -23.40 -15.74 -29.33
C GLY A 211 -23.96 -15.16 -30.62
N ASP A 212 -24.80 -15.96 -31.27
CA ASP A 212 -25.47 -15.65 -32.52
C ASP A 212 -26.73 -16.52 -32.58
N ASP A 213 -27.91 -15.89 -32.63
CA ASP A 213 -29.17 -16.59 -32.34
C ASP A 213 -29.61 -17.51 -33.49
N ASP A 214 -29.18 -17.19 -34.70
CA ASP A 214 -29.44 -17.89 -35.96
C ASP A 214 -28.29 -18.82 -36.40
N GLY A 215 -27.15 -18.77 -35.71
CA GLY A 215 -26.09 -19.78 -35.84
C GLY A 215 -25.19 -19.63 -37.06
N ASP A 216 -25.13 -18.44 -37.67
CA ASP A 216 -24.30 -18.10 -38.82
C ASP A 216 -22.79 -18.09 -38.51
N GLY A 217 -22.43 -18.04 -37.23
CA GLY A 217 -21.05 -18.15 -36.75
C GLY A 217 -20.55 -19.58 -36.49
N GLN A 218 -21.37 -20.62 -36.68
CA GLN A 218 -20.99 -21.99 -36.30
C GLN A 218 -19.92 -22.57 -37.26
N GLY A 219 -18.81 -23.05 -36.70
CA GLY A 219 -17.72 -23.70 -37.45
C GLY A 219 -16.34 -23.11 -37.15
N VAL A 220 -15.28 -23.80 -37.59
CA VAL A 220 -13.90 -23.32 -37.43
C VAL A 220 -13.71 -22.06 -38.26
N GLY A 221 -13.39 -20.93 -37.61
CA GLY A 221 -13.22 -19.65 -38.29
C GLY A 221 -14.52 -18.95 -38.70
N GLY A 222 -15.68 -19.44 -38.23
CA GLY A 222 -16.98 -18.84 -38.54
C GLY A 222 -17.21 -17.46 -37.91
N VAL A 223 -16.40 -17.09 -36.91
CA VAL A 223 -16.46 -15.80 -36.21
C VAL A 223 -15.09 -15.16 -36.12
N THR A 224 -15.04 -13.86 -36.35
CA THR A 224 -13.86 -13.01 -36.18
C THR A 224 -14.21 -11.78 -35.36
N ALA A 225 -13.29 -11.38 -34.48
CA ALA A 225 -13.40 -10.16 -33.71
C ALA A 225 -12.16 -9.27 -33.89
N SER A 226 -12.37 -7.96 -33.91
CA SER A 226 -11.29 -6.97 -33.90
C SER A 226 -11.31 -6.16 -32.62
N GLY A 227 -10.17 -5.57 -32.22
CA GLY A 227 -10.07 -4.75 -31.02
C GLY A 227 -9.57 -5.49 -29.77
N SER A 228 -9.38 -4.74 -28.70
CA SER A 228 -8.75 -5.22 -27.47
C SER A 228 -9.18 -4.41 -26.24
N ILE A 229 -8.96 -5.00 -25.08
CA ILE A 229 -9.16 -4.37 -23.78
C ILE A 229 -7.83 -4.40 -23.05
N SER A 230 -7.44 -3.27 -22.49
CA SER A 230 -6.27 -3.14 -21.64
C SER A 230 -6.65 -2.63 -20.26
N VAL A 231 -5.82 -2.96 -19.27
CA VAL A 231 -5.93 -2.45 -17.91
C VAL A 231 -4.58 -1.94 -17.43
N THR A 232 -4.59 -0.81 -16.74
CA THR A 232 -3.41 -0.24 -16.09
C THR A 232 -3.74 0.12 -14.65
N PHE A 233 -2.73 0.05 -13.78
CA PHE A 233 -2.84 0.31 -12.35
C PHE A 233 -1.80 1.34 -11.96
N THR A 234 -2.23 2.44 -11.35
CA THR A 234 -1.31 3.46 -10.84
C THR A 234 -1.62 3.82 -9.40
N ASP A 235 -0.63 4.32 -8.67
CA ASP A 235 -0.85 5.00 -7.40
C ASP A 235 -1.37 6.44 -7.61
N LYS A 236 -1.59 7.18 -6.51
CA LYS A 236 -2.05 8.58 -6.53
C LYS A 236 -1.10 9.55 -7.22
N ASN A 237 0.17 9.18 -7.35
CA ASN A 237 1.20 10.00 -8.01
C ASN A 237 1.33 9.65 -9.50
N GLY A 238 0.57 8.67 -10.00
CA GLY A 238 0.63 8.18 -11.37
C GLY A 238 1.74 7.14 -11.61
N THR A 239 2.39 6.64 -10.55
CA THR A 239 3.40 5.58 -10.67
C THR A 239 2.71 4.26 -10.97
N THR A 240 3.18 3.52 -11.96
CA THR A 240 2.64 2.19 -12.26
C THR A 240 2.91 1.23 -11.11
N VAL A 241 1.89 0.48 -10.70
CA VAL A 241 1.97 -0.54 -9.65
C VAL A 241 1.53 -1.90 -10.19
N ASN A 242 2.02 -2.99 -9.59
CA ASN A 242 1.56 -4.32 -9.96
C ASN A 242 0.23 -4.63 -9.27
N ARG A 243 -0.56 -5.52 -9.88
CA ARG A 243 -1.83 -5.98 -9.30
C ARG A 243 -1.64 -6.60 -7.91
N SER A 244 -0.54 -7.32 -7.72
CA SER A 244 -0.24 -8.08 -6.51
C SER A 244 0.44 -7.27 -5.41
N ASP A 245 0.82 -6.02 -5.67
CA ASP A 245 1.54 -5.20 -4.70
C ASP A 245 0.68 -4.98 -3.44
N ALA A 246 1.33 -4.95 -2.27
CA ALA A 246 0.66 -4.55 -1.05
C ALA A 246 0.23 -3.08 -1.15
N LEU A 247 -1.02 -2.81 -0.79
CA LEU A 247 -1.58 -1.46 -0.87
C LEU A 247 -1.37 -0.70 0.43
N SER A 248 -1.10 0.60 0.30
CA SER A 248 -0.96 1.52 1.41
C SER A 248 -1.85 2.73 1.19
N ILE A 249 -2.55 3.16 2.25
CA ILE A 249 -3.35 4.39 2.24
C ILE A 249 -2.50 5.62 1.86
N CYS A 250 -1.19 5.56 2.10
CA CYS A 250 -0.26 6.63 1.77
C CYS A 250 0.01 6.79 0.28
N SER A 251 -0.24 5.74 -0.51
CA SER A 251 -0.17 5.77 -1.98
C SER A 251 -1.55 5.81 -2.62
N ALA A 252 -2.61 5.74 -1.81
CA ALA A 252 -4.00 5.76 -2.25
C ALA A 252 -4.52 7.21 -2.48
N PRO A 253 -5.59 7.39 -3.29
CA PRO A 253 -6.29 6.35 -4.02
C PRO A 253 -5.44 5.79 -5.18
N TYR A 254 -5.56 4.48 -5.39
CA TYR A 254 -5.05 3.82 -6.57
C TYR A 254 -6.03 4.02 -7.72
N LYS A 255 -5.53 4.00 -8.96
CA LYS A 255 -6.34 4.16 -10.16
C LYS A 255 -6.26 2.90 -11.02
N VAL A 256 -7.41 2.30 -11.29
CA VAL A 256 -7.57 1.19 -12.23
C VAL A 256 -8.20 1.76 -13.49
N THR A 257 -7.42 1.83 -14.57
CA THR A 257 -7.89 2.34 -15.86
C THR A 257 -8.13 1.19 -16.81
N LEU A 258 -9.39 0.98 -17.21
CA LEU A 258 -9.79 0.01 -18.21
C LEU A 258 -10.08 0.74 -19.53
N THR A 259 -9.49 0.26 -20.63
CA THR A 259 -9.67 0.86 -21.97
C THR A 259 -10.01 -0.21 -22.99
N SER A 260 -11.09 0.00 -23.75
CA SER A 260 -11.44 -0.79 -24.93
C SER A 260 -11.15 0.03 -26.17
N THR A 261 -10.53 -0.59 -27.18
CA THR A 261 -10.54 -0.03 -28.54
C THR A 261 -11.91 -0.23 -29.18
N SER A 262 -12.20 0.51 -30.26
CA SER A 262 -13.30 0.13 -31.14
C SER A 262 -13.01 -1.21 -31.82
N GLY A 263 -14.07 -1.87 -32.29
CA GLY A 263 -13.95 -3.13 -33.00
C GLY A 263 -15.27 -3.62 -33.54
N THR A 264 -15.20 -4.80 -34.15
CA THR A 264 -16.29 -5.46 -34.85
C THR A 264 -16.29 -6.94 -34.50
N LEU A 265 -17.45 -7.51 -34.26
CA LEU A 265 -17.67 -8.94 -34.21
C LEU A 265 -18.42 -9.33 -35.50
N SER A 266 -17.84 -10.23 -36.28
CA SER A 266 -18.35 -10.58 -37.61
C SER A 266 -18.42 -12.09 -37.79
N THR A 267 -19.54 -12.56 -38.32
CA THR A 267 -19.77 -13.94 -38.75
C THR A 267 -19.45 -14.08 -40.24
N GLN A 268 -19.24 -15.32 -40.70
CA GLN A 268 -19.04 -15.61 -42.12
C GLN A 268 -20.32 -15.39 -42.94
N TYR A 269 -21.47 -15.69 -42.34
CA TYR A 269 -22.80 -15.57 -42.95
C TYR A 269 -23.71 -14.67 -42.10
N GLY A 270 -24.95 -14.44 -42.55
CA GLY A 270 -25.97 -13.72 -41.78
C GLY A 270 -26.31 -12.32 -42.27
N VAL A 271 -27.53 -11.88 -41.95
CA VAL A 271 -28.02 -10.53 -42.23
C VAL A 271 -28.76 -10.03 -40.98
N PRO A 272 -28.16 -9.15 -40.16
CA PRO A 272 -26.83 -8.53 -40.31
C PRO A 272 -25.65 -9.42 -39.88
N ARG A 273 -24.64 -9.61 -40.76
CA ARG A 273 -23.42 -10.40 -40.49
C ARG A 273 -22.44 -9.87 -39.42
N SER A 274 -22.71 -8.71 -38.82
CA SER A 274 -21.72 -8.07 -37.94
C SER A 274 -22.35 -7.10 -36.95
N SER A 275 -21.76 -7.01 -35.77
CA SER A 275 -21.98 -5.95 -34.80
C SER A 275 -20.70 -5.15 -34.57
N SER A 276 -20.84 -3.89 -34.15
CA SER A 276 -19.72 -3.01 -33.83
C SER A 276 -19.81 -2.54 -32.38
N PHE A 277 -18.65 -2.26 -31.80
CA PHE A 277 -18.55 -1.64 -30.49
C PHE A 277 -17.58 -0.45 -30.54
N SER A 278 -17.95 0.59 -29.82
CA SER A 278 -17.15 1.82 -29.71
C SER A 278 -16.03 1.67 -28.68
N GLY A 279 -14.92 2.35 -28.91
CA GLY A 279 -13.87 2.47 -27.91
C GLY A 279 -14.34 3.30 -26.71
N ALA A 280 -13.84 2.96 -25.53
CA ALA A 280 -14.15 3.69 -24.31
C ALA A 280 -13.05 3.49 -23.25
N THR A 281 -12.97 4.43 -22.32
CA THR A 281 -12.07 4.36 -21.15
C THR A 281 -12.86 4.67 -19.89
N VAL A 282 -12.51 4.01 -18.79
CA VAL A 282 -13.03 4.28 -17.46
C VAL A 282 -11.91 4.19 -16.42
N ASP A 283 -11.93 5.10 -15.46
CA ASP A 283 -11.04 5.11 -14.31
C ASP A 283 -11.84 4.76 -13.05
N TYR A 284 -11.37 3.78 -12.29
CA TYR A 284 -11.86 3.44 -10.96
C TYR A 284 -10.83 3.84 -9.92
N TYR A 285 -11.26 4.62 -8.92
CA TYR A 285 -10.41 5.01 -7.80
C TYR A 285 -10.62 4.07 -6.63
N ILE A 286 -9.54 3.47 -6.14
CA ILE A 286 -9.57 2.39 -5.16
C ILE A 286 -8.75 2.76 -3.92
N ASN A 287 -9.34 2.60 -2.74
CA ASN A 287 -8.63 2.62 -1.46
C ASN A 287 -8.42 1.20 -0.93
N PRO A 288 -7.31 0.94 -0.24
CA PRO A 288 -7.16 -0.29 0.53
C PRO A 288 -8.22 -0.41 1.63
N TYR A 289 -8.32 -1.60 2.22
CA TYR A 289 -9.21 -1.81 3.37
C TYR A 289 -8.84 -0.89 4.53
N ASP A 290 -7.55 -0.81 4.88
CA ASP A 290 -7.06 0.14 5.88
C ASP A 290 -7.14 1.54 5.29
N ASN A 291 -8.22 2.25 5.61
CA ASN A 291 -8.57 3.52 5.01
C ASN A 291 -8.03 4.72 5.79
N ALA A 292 -7.21 4.50 6.82
CA ALA A 292 -6.64 5.52 7.68
C ALA A 292 -5.20 5.17 8.05
N GLY A 293 -4.32 6.16 8.14
CA GLY A 293 -2.93 5.91 8.53
C GLY A 293 -2.09 7.17 8.66
N ILE A 294 -0.86 6.97 9.15
CA ILE A 294 0.16 8.02 9.23
C ILE A 294 1.21 7.74 8.16
N CYS A 295 1.43 8.69 7.26
CA CYS A 295 2.23 8.49 6.05
C CYS A 295 3.62 9.09 6.13
N SER A 296 3.81 10.05 7.03
CA SER A 296 5.11 10.61 7.35
C SER A 296 5.05 11.34 8.68
N VAL A 297 6.22 11.58 9.25
CA VAL A 297 6.38 12.44 10.42
C VAL A 297 7.33 13.58 10.10
N ARG A 298 6.93 14.79 10.49
CA ARG A 298 7.56 16.03 10.06
C ARG A 298 8.21 16.74 11.24
N PRO A 299 9.52 16.54 11.48
CA PRO A 299 10.33 17.48 12.25
C PRO A 299 10.62 18.74 11.41
N ASN A 300 11.58 19.57 11.82
CA ASN A 300 11.98 20.75 11.06
C ASN A 300 12.50 20.34 9.67
N LEU A 301 11.91 20.86 8.59
CA LEU A 301 12.34 20.51 7.23
C LEU A 301 13.56 21.32 6.75
N LEU A 302 13.93 22.40 7.44
CA LEU A 302 15.07 23.22 7.04
C LEU A 302 16.38 22.43 7.11
N LEU A 303 17.24 22.69 6.12
CA LEU A 303 18.45 21.90 5.90
C LEU A 303 18.10 20.43 5.76
N GLY A 304 17.16 20.15 4.85
CA GLY A 304 16.68 18.81 4.53
C GLY A 304 16.59 18.58 3.02
N GLY A 305 17.27 19.41 2.23
CA GLY A 305 17.09 19.49 0.78
C GLY A 305 15.78 20.14 0.37
N THR A 306 15.21 20.98 1.24
CA THR A 306 13.87 21.51 1.07
C THR A 306 13.84 22.57 -0.01
N ARG A 307 12.99 22.37 -1.03
CA ARG A 307 12.84 23.31 -2.14
C ARG A 307 11.69 24.26 -1.88
N GLY A 308 11.92 25.58 -1.93
CA GLY A 308 10.88 26.62 -1.85
C GLY A 308 10.58 27.13 -0.43
N ILE A 309 11.44 26.82 0.53
CA ILE A 309 11.51 27.58 1.79
C ILE A 309 12.77 28.43 1.68
N ASP A 310 12.64 29.74 1.82
CA ASP A 310 13.77 30.67 1.68
C ASP A 310 14.76 30.48 2.83
N ASN A 311 15.71 29.58 2.62
CA ASN A 311 16.88 29.41 3.47
C ASN A 311 18.11 29.31 2.57
N TYR A 312 18.97 30.33 2.64
CA TYR A 312 20.20 30.45 1.87
C TYR A 312 21.16 29.26 2.08
N TRP A 313 21.02 28.54 3.20
CA TRP A 313 21.93 27.47 3.59
C TRP A 313 21.41 26.06 3.24
N ASP A 314 20.17 25.92 2.76
CA ASP A 314 19.61 24.61 2.40
C ASP A 314 19.98 24.20 0.98
N ALA A 315 20.26 22.93 0.79
CA ALA A 315 20.74 22.36 -0.46
C ALA A 315 20.40 20.87 -0.55
N ALA A 316 20.33 20.34 -1.77
CA ALA A 316 19.89 18.97 -2.02
C ALA A 316 20.70 17.90 -1.28
N TYR A 317 21.98 18.17 -0.98
CA TYR A 317 22.86 17.25 -0.27
C TYR A 317 22.53 17.09 1.23
N TYR A 318 21.63 17.90 1.81
CA TYR A 318 21.11 17.62 3.16
C TYR A 318 20.01 16.54 3.14
N ALA A 319 19.39 16.28 1.98
CA ALA A 319 18.32 15.30 1.88
C ALA A 319 18.88 13.89 2.12
N GLY A 320 18.19 13.14 2.98
CA GLY A 320 18.43 11.71 3.12
C GLY A 320 17.95 10.90 1.91
N PRO A 321 18.15 9.58 1.93
CA PRO A 321 17.62 8.67 0.93
C PRO A 321 16.11 8.85 0.74
N ALA A 322 15.64 8.86 -0.51
CA ALA A 322 14.25 9.17 -0.85
C ALA A 322 13.22 8.17 -0.28
N ASN A 323 13.65 6.98 0.15
CA ASN A 323 12.81 6.00 0.84
C ASN A 323 12.69 6.25 2.36
N ILE A 324 13.55 7.12 2.93
CA ILE A 324 13.57 7.47 4.36
C ILE A 324 13.09 8.90 4.57
N TRP A 325 13.53 9.83 3.73
CA TRP A 325 13.30 11.26 3.89
C TRP A 325 12.67 11.88 2.64
N SER A 326 11.66 12.72 2.86
CA SER A 326 11.08 13.61 1.86
C SER A 326 11.32 15.06 2.27
N PRO A 327 11.93 15.89 1.40
CA PRO A 327 12.15 17.31 1.71
C PRO A 327 10.87 18.13 1.97
N THR A 328 9.69 17.62 1.58
CA THR A 328 8.42 18.32 1.80
C THR A 328 7.56 17.71 2.90
N LYS A 329 7.84 16.45 3.29
CA LYS A 329 7.00 15.69 4.23
C LYS A 329 7.71 15.25 5.50
N GLY A 330 9.04 15.16 5.49
CA GLY A 330 9.84 14.63 6.60
C GLY A 330 10.14 13.14 6.44
N PHE A 331 10.17 12.40 7.55
CA PHE A 331 10.48 10.98 7.54
C PHE A 331 9.29 10.14 7.05
N LEU A 332 9.53 9.32 6.04
CA LEU A 332 8.54 8.42 5.40
C LEU A 332 8.47 7.05 6.08
N THR A 333 9.49 6.71 6.86
CA THR A 333 9.56 5.43 7.57
C THR A 333 8.61 5.46 8.77
N VAL A 334 7.44 4.84 8.61
CA VAL A 334 6.40 4.74 9.62
C VAL A 334 6.00 3.27 9.81
N PHE A 335 6.60 2.62 10.79
CA PHE A 335 6.22 1.26 11.19
C PHE A 335 5.17 1.29 12.31
N THR A 336 4.08 0.54 12.15
CA THR A 336 2.99 0.48 13.13
C THR A 336 3.09 -0.70 14.10
N SER A 337 3.89 -1.71 13.77
CA SER A 337 4.13 -2.87 14.63
C SER A 337 5.10 -2.54 15.77
N PRO A 338 4.78 -2.86 17.04
CA PRO A 338 5.64 -2.55 18.19
C PRO A 338 7.08 -3.07 18.09
N SER A 339 7.28 -4.24 17.48
CA SER A 339 8.61 -4.83 17.25
C SER A 339 9.53 -4.04 16.32
N SER A 340 9.01 -2.98 15.70
CA SER A 340 9.70 -2.17 14.69
C SER A 340 9.81 -0.69 15.05
N TYR A 341 9.34 -0.28 16.23
CA TYR A 341 9.35 1.13 16.66
C TYR A 341 10.76 1.70 16.83
N ASP A 342 11.75 0.85 17.05
CA ASP A 342 13.17 1.23 17.16
C ASP A 342 13.79 1.72 15.84
N ARG A 343 13.07 1.55 14.73
CA ARG A 343 13.41 2.02 13.38
C ARG A 343 12.70 3.32 12.98
N ASN A 344 11.74 3.79 13.78
CA ASN A 344 11.02 5.03 13.52
C ASN A 344 11.75 6.22 14.14
N PHE A 345 11.56 7.40 13.55
CA PHE A 345 11.93 8.67 14.17
C PHE A 345 10.98 9.00 15.34
N PRO A 346 11.41 9.66 16.41
CA PRO A 346 12.80 9.94 16.75
C PRO A 346 13.46 8.80 17.55
N THR A 347 14.79 8.69 17.43
CA THR A 347 15.61 7.88 18.35
C THR A 347 16.35 8.75 19.38
N THR A 348 16.37 10.06 19.17
CA THR A 348 16.99 11.04 20.06
C THR A 348 15.96 12.08 20.50
N GLY A 349 16.13 12.75 21.64
CA GLY A 349 15.17 13.75 22.08
C GLY A 349 15.71 14.76 23.09
N ALA A 350 14.95 15.83 23.29
CA ALA A 350 15.16 16.86 24.30
C ALA A 350 13.80 17.47 24.67
N ASP A 351 13.73 18.12 25.82
CA ASP A 351 12.50 18.78 26.30
C ASP A 351 12.04 19.87 25.32
N GLY A 352 10.74 19.92 25.04
CA GLY A 352 10.14 20.92 24.17
C GLY A 352 10.31 20.67 22.67
N LEU A 353 11.01 19.61 22.25
CA LEU A 353 11.05 19.21 20.84
C LEU A 353 9.74 18.61 20.38
N TYR A 354 9.40 18.86 19.11
CA TYR A 354 8.15 18.39 18.55
C TYR A 354 8.25 18.04 17.06
N PHE A 355 7.32 17.21 16.62
CA PHE A 355 7.14 16.85 15.22
C PHE A 355 5.65 16.68 14.91
N ASP A 356 5.28 16.81 13.64
CA ASP A 356 3.89 16.74 13.21
C ASP A 356 3.62 15.41 12.48
N LEU A 357 2.46 14.80 12.70
CA LEU A 357 2.02 13.57 12.01
C LEU A 357 1.25 13.93 10.73
N ASP A 358 1.62 13.35 9.59
CA ASP A 358 0.85 13.42 8.34
C ASP A 358 -0.19 12.29 8.32
N ILE A 359 -1.42 12.62 8.70
CA ILE A 359 -2.54 11.69 8.84
C ILE A 359 -3.37 11.73 7.56
N VAL A 360 -3.64 10.55 6.98
CA VAL A 360 -4.39 10.41 5.73
C VAL A 360 -5.58 9.49 5.95
N GLY A 361 -6.68 9.79 5.24
CA GLY A 361 -7.87 8.95 5.18
C GLY A 361 -8.90 9.20 6.27
N ILE A 362 -8.54 10.00 7.28
CA ILE A 362 -9.43 10.48 8.33
C ILE A 362 -9.14 11.95 8.66
N ASP A 363 -10.15 12.64 9.19
CA ASP A 363 -10.00 14.00 9.69
C ASP A 363 -9.29 13.98 11.06
N GLY A 364 -8.05 14.48 11.08
CA GLY A 364 -7.21 14.51 12.28
C GLY A 364 -7.83 15.26 13.46
N SER A 365 -8.77 16.19 13.21
CA SER A 365 -9.48 16.92 14.28
C SER A 365 -10.42 16.03 15.10
N GLN A 366 -10.81 14.87 14.57
CA GLN A 366 -11.72 13.94 15.21
C GLN A 366 -11.01 12.92 16.10
N LEU A 367 -9.67 12.90 16.06
CA LEU A 367 -8.86 11.94 16.79
C LEU A 367 -8.66 12.35 18.26
N SER A 368 -8.97 11.42 19.15
CA SER A 368 -8.58 11.46 20.55
C SER A 368 -7.36 10.58 20.77
N TRP A 369 -6.34 11.12 21.44
CA TRP A 369 -5.03 10.47 21.55
C TRP A 369 -4.76 9.89 22.93
N THR A 370 -4.22 8.67 22.94
CA THR A 370 -3.61 8.04 24.11
C THR A 370 -2.11 7.88 23.86
N VAL A 371 -1.29 8.21 24.85
CA VAL A 371 0.17 8.05 24.79
C VAL A 371 0.58 7.00 25.81
N ASN A 372 1.01 5.84 25.32
CA ASN A 372 1.49 4.75 26.14
C ASN A 372 3.02 4.83 26.25
N THR A 373 3.53 5.02 27.46
CA THR A 373 4.96 4.97 27.75
C THR A 373 5.19 4.66 29.24
N GLY A 374 6.35 4.11 29.59
CA GLY A 374 6.64 3.57 30.93
C GLY A 374 7.80 4.24 31.67
N GLY A 375 8.28 5.41 31.24
CA GLY A 375 9.47 6.07 31.81
C GLY A 375 9.24 7.53 32.24
N SER A 376 10.32 8.23 32.54
CA SER A 376 10.28 9.62 33.03
C SER A 376 10.08 10.67 31.96
N ILE A 377 10.25 10.30 30.68
CA ILE A 377 9.93 11.16 29.54
C ILE A 377 8.47 10.93 29.17
N SER A 378 7.73 11.98 28.86
CA SER A 378 6.35 11.87 28.38
C SER A 378 6.20 12.59 27.05
N ALA A 379 5.07 12.38 26.38
CA ALA A 379 4.73 13.08 25.16
C ALA A 379 3.25 13.49 25.17
N THR A 380 2.95 14.60 24.50
CA THR A 380 1.57 15.07 24.30
C THR A 380 1.28 15.17 22.82
N VAL A 381 0.09 14.74 22.40
CA VAL A 381 -0.39 14.93 21.02
C VAL A 381 -1.50 15.98 21.00
N SER A 382 -1.39 16.97 20.14
CA SER A 382 -2.34 18.08 20.05
C SER A 382 -2.68 18.44 18.62
N TRP A 383 -3.95 18.73 18.36
CA TRP A 383 -4.42 19.32 17.11
C TRP A 383 -4.40 20.83 17.25
N ARG A 384 -3.48 21.52 16.56
CA ARG A 384 -3.23 22.95 16.78
C ARG A 384 -2.68 23.65 15.55
N LEU A 385 -2.77 24.98 15.52
CA LEU A 385 -2.08 25.77 14.51
C LEU A 385 -0.57 25.77 14.80
N PRO A 386 0.27 25.76 13.73
CA PRO A 386 1.68 26.12 13.83
C PRO A 386 1.87 27.47 14.50
N VAL A 387 2.98 27.62 15.22
CA VAL A 387 3.28 28.86 15.93
C VAL A 387 3.59 29.96 14.92
N SER A 388 2.91 31.09 15.06
CA SER A 388 3.13 32.31 14.29
C SER A 388 3.41 33.43 15.26
N ASP A 389 4.68 33.82 15.40
CA ASP A 389 5.08 34.97 16.23
C ASP A 389 5.47 36.15 15.32
N PRO A 390 4.73 37.27 15.35
CA PRO A 390 5.10 38.48 14.62
C PRO A 390 6.48 39.04 15.00
N ARG A 391 6.96 38.76 16.23
CA ARG A 391 8.26 39.20 16.72
C ARG A 391 9.39 38.23 16.41
N ASN A 392 9.05 36.99 16.05
CA ASN A 392 10.01 35.95 15.70
C ASN A 392 9.43 35.05 14.60
N SER A 393 9.52 35.52 13.36
CA SER A 393 9.02 34.81 12.18
C SER A 393 9.77 33.51 11.87
N ASP A 394 10.90 33.26 12.55
CA ASP A 394 11.69 32.04 12.39
C ASP A 394 11.10 30.83 13.12
N ILE A 395 10.20 31.00 14.09
CA ILE A 395 9.53 29.88 14.75
C ILE A 395 8.64 29.14 13.75
N ASP A 396 8.68 27.80 13.71
CA ASP A 396 7.90 26.98 12.77
C ASP A 396 8.09 27.38 11.29
N LYS A 397 9.21 28.03 10.94
CA LYS A 397 9.46 28.56 9.59
C LYS A 397 9.43 27.50 8.49
N TRP A 398 9.64 26.23 8.84
CA TRP A 398 9.55 25.12 7.89
C TRP A 398 8.10 24.79 7.47
N ILE A 399 7.10 25.36 8.15
CA ILE A 399 5.68 25.20 7.82
C ILE A 399 5.22 26.45 7.06
N ARG A 400 4.98 26.29 5.76
CA ARG A 400 4.58 27.40 4.88
C ARG A 400 3.17 27.91 5.14
N ASP A 401 2.23 26.98 5.16
CA ASP A 401 0.82 27.28 5.39
C ASP A 401 0.50 27.11 6.87
N LYS A 402 0.69 28.20 7.62
CA LYS A 402 0.37 28.25 9.05
C LYS A 402 -1.11 28.48 9.34
N SER A 403 -1.96 28.55 8.31
CA SER A 403 -3.42 28.68 8.47
C SER A 403 -4.10 27.32 8.73
N LYS A 404 -3.38 26.22 8.54
CA LYS A 404 -3.87 24.85 8.73
C LYS A 404 -3.33 24.25 10.01
N ASN A 405 -4.19 23.51 10.70
CA ASN A 405 -3.81 22.76 11.88
C ASN A 405 -2.86 21.60 11.53
N VAL A 406 -2.06 21.23 12.52
CA VAL A 406 -1.16 20.09 12.51
C VAL A 406 -1.46 19.21 13.71
N THR A 407 -1.23 17.90 13.56
CA THR A 407 -1.23 16.96 14.69
C THR A 407 0.18 16.89 15.26
N ARG A 408 0.46 17.68 16.29
CA ARG A 408 1.79 17.85 16.86
C ARG A 408 2.02 16.94 18.06
N VAL A 409 3.10 16.17 18.01
CA VAL A 409 3.66 15.41 19.12
C VAL A 409 4.79 16.25 19.75
N THR A 410 4.67 16.55 21.05
CA THR A 410 5.71 17.28 21.81
C THR A 410 6.27 16.38 22.90
N LEU A 411 7.60 16.32 23.00
CA LEU A 411 8.33 15.59 24.03
C LEU A 411 8.54 16.44 25.27
N HIS A 412 8.35 15.83 26.44
CA HIS A 412 8.52 16.46 27.75
C HIS A 412 9.42 15.60 28.62
N GLY A 413 10.42 16.20 29.26
CA GLY A 413 11.34 15.42 30.08
C GLY A 413 12.32 16.27 30.88
N PRO A 414 13.40 15.66 31.38
CA PRO A 414 14.40 16.37 32.15
C PRO A 414 15.03 17.51 31.35
N ARG A 415 15.06 18.71 31.94
CA ARG A 415 15.67 19.92 31.38
C ARG A 415 16.43 20.69 32.47
N ALA A 416 17.47 21.43 32.09
CA ALA A 416 18.21 22.26 33.04
C ALA A 416 17.54 23.62 33.24
N SER A 417 17.28 24.00 34.49
CA SER A 417 16.80 25.35 34.86
C SER A 417 17.94 26.27 35.32
N GLN A 418 18.99 25.72 35.94
CA GLN A 418 20.12 26.48 36.47
C GLN A 418 21.21 26.76 35.41
N ILE A 419 20.82 27.36 34.28
CA ILE A 419 21.72 27.60 33.14
C ILE A 419 22.86 28.58 33.46
N TRP A 420 22.65 29.53 34.37
CA TRP A 420 23.63 30.54 34.77
C TRP A 420 24.60 30.07 35.87
N SER A 421 24.31 28.93 36.51
CA SER A 421 25.23 28.33 37.50
C SER A 421 26.32 27.55 36.78
N ASP A 422 27.56 27.65 37.24
CA ASP A 422 28.66 26.78 36.77
C ASP A 422 28.61 25.39 37.41
N ASN A 423 27.93 25.25 38.55
CA ASN A 423 27.72 23.98 39.26
C ASN A 423 26.21 23.79 39.51
N PRO A 424 25.42 23.40 38.50
CA PRO A 424 23.99 23.15 38.66
C PRO A 424 23.75 21.91 39.52
N GLY A 425 22.62 21.85 40.21
CA GLY A 425 22.17 20.64 40.88
C GLY A 425 21.87 19.53 39.88
N ARG A 426 22.05 18.28 40.32
CA ARG A 426 21.73 17.09 39.52
C ARG A 426 20.26 17.12 39.10
N ILE A 427 19.99 16.76 37.85
CA ILE A 427 18.63 16.56 37.34
C ILE A 427 18.38 15.07 37.09
N THR A 428 17.11 14.71 36.90
CA THR A 428 16.72 13.33 36.60
C THR A 428 17.40 12.83 35.33
N VAL A 429 18.13 11.72 35.41
CA VAL A 429 18.68 11.01 34.24
C VAL A 429 17.65 9.96 33.81
N PRO A 430 17.07 10.04 32.61
CA PRO A 430 16.07 9.09 32.16
C PRO A 430 16.68 7.71 31.93
N SER A 431 15.93 6.64 32.23
CA SER A 431 16.31 5.28 31.84
C SER A 431 15.96 5.05 30.37
N LEU A 432 16.98 4.80 29.55
CA LEU A 432 16.86 4.60 28.10
C LEU A 432 17.37 3.19 27.74
N PRO A 433 16.83 2.55 26.68
CA PRO A 433 15.83 3.08 25.76
C PRO A 433 14.40 3.14 26.34
N GLN A 434 13.61 4.12 25.91
CA GLN A 434 12.20 4.28 26.31
C GLN A 434 11.28 4.22 25.08
N THR A 435 10.31 3.31 25.10
CA THR A 435 9.33 3.11 24.03
C THR A 435 8.09 3.97 24.23
N PHE A 436 7.59 4.52 23.12
CA PHE A 436 6.34 5.27 23.04
C PHE A 436 5.41 4.62 22.02
N GLU A 437 4.13 4.53 22.35
CA GLU A 437 3.06 4.22 21.40
C GLU A 437 1.94 5.26 21.53
N LEU A 438 1.71 5.99 20.44
CA LEU A 438 0.65 6.97 20.28
C LEU A 438 -0.51 6.29 19.55
N VAL A 439 -1.69 6.28 20.15
CA VAL A 439 -2.90 5.69 19.55
C VAL A 439 -3.96 6.78 19.44
N GLY A 440 -4.30 7.15 18.21
CA GLY A 440 -5.38 8.08 17.89
C GLY A 440 -6.64 7.31 17.49
N ARG A 441 -7.79 7.62 18.10
CA ARG A 441 -9.09 7.01 17.79
C ARG A 441 -10.14 8.08 17.49
N ASP A 442 -10.98 7.83 16.49
CA ASP A 442 -12.21 8.61 16.29
C ASP A 442 -13.43 7.91 16.89
N ARG A 443 -14.61 8.56 16.79
CA ARG A 443 -15.88 8.01 17.28
C ARG A 443 -16.44 6.88 16.42
N SER A 444 -15.97 6.77 15.18
CA SER A 444 -16.39 5.77 14.21
C SER A 444 -15.64 4.45 14.37
N GLY A 445 -14.68 4.40 15.30
CA GLY A 445 -13.84 3.23 15.55
C GLY A 445 -12.60 3.16 14.66
N ASN A 446 -12.30 4.19 13.86
CA ASN A 446 -11.05 4.26 13.13
C ASN A 446 -9.90 4.53 14.11
N GLU A 447 -8.76 3.92 13.83
CA GLU A 447 -7.59 3.98 14.69
C GLU A 447 -6.33 4.22 13.85
N VAL A 448 -5.45 5.12 14.32
CA VAL A 448 -4.11 5.31 13.79
C VAL A 448 -3.08 5.12 14.91
N ARG A 449 -1.94 4.53 14.57
CA ARG A 449 -0.85 4.29 15.52
C ARG A 449 0.46 4.86 15.04
N TYR A 450 1.21 5.42 15.97
CA TYR A 450 2.60 5.79 15.77
C TYR A 450 3.42 5.40 16.99
N GLY A 451 4.51 4.66 16.81
CA GLY A 451 5.41 4.34 17.91
C GLY A 451 6.85 4.60 17.57
N PHE A 452 7.66 4.91 18.58
CA PHE A 452 9.08 5.19 18.44
C PHE A 452 9.83 4.80 19.72
N VAL A 453 11.15 4.69 19.64
CA VAL A 453 12.01 4.35 20.78
C VAL A 453 13.09 5.39 20.93
N LEU A 454 13.04 6.18 22.01
CA LEU A 454 14.12 7.07 22.39
C LEU A 454 15.28 6.25 22.96
N LYS A 455 16.45 6.39 22.35
CA LYS A 455 17.72 5.75 22.74
C LYS A 455 18.65 6.73 23.44
N GLN A 456 18.49 8.03 23.19
CA GLN A 456 19.35 9.07 23.76
C GLN A 456 18.55 10.34 24.07
N TRP A 457 18.86 10.98 25.21
CA TRP A 457 18.22 12.21 25.67
C TRP A 457 19.24 13.31 25.92
N PHE A 458 18.93 14.51 25.45
CA PHE A 458 19.82 15.67 25.47
C PHE A 458 19.26 16.81 26.32
N VAL A 459 20.16 17.50 27.01
CA VAL A 459 19.90 18.70 27.80
C VAL A 459 20.89 19.78 27.38
N HIS A 460 20.46 21.03 27.24
CA HIS A 460 21.33 22.10 26.74
C HIS A 460 21.40 23.29 27.72
N ARG A 461 22.48 24.07 27.64
CA ARG A 461 22.71 25.27 28.49
C ARG A 461 22.22 26.56 27.83
N SER A 462 21.20 26.47 26.98
CA SER A 462 20.59 27.60 26.27
C SER A 462 21.65 28.55 25.65
N SER A 463 21.54 29.86 25.87
CA SER A 463 22.41 30.91 25.31
C SER A 463 23.78 31.05 25.97
N GLN A 464 24.18 30.14 26.87
CA GLN A 464 25.47 30.23 27.54
C GLN A 464 26.59 29.67 26.67
N SER A 465 27.38 30.57 26.08
CA SER A 465 28.63 30.25 25.39
C SER A 465 29.82 30.37 26.35
N LYS A 466 30.49 29.25 26.62
CA LYS A 466 31.58 29.10 27.61
C LYS A 466 32.70 28.20 27.07
N SER A 467 33.83 28.13 27.79
CA SER A 467 34.93 27.23 27.44
C SER A 467 34.54 25.76 27.57
N TYR A 468 35.26 24.86 26.90
CA TYR A 468 35.00 23.42 26.96
C TYR A 468 34.97 22.89 28.40
N ASN A 469 35.96 23.25 29.23
CA ASN A 469 36.07 22.76 30.61
C ASN A 469 34.90 23.22 31.50
N GLU A 470 34.44 24.47 31.35
CA GLU A 470 33.26 24.96 32.07
C GLU A 470 31.99 24.20 31.66
N GLN A 471 31.85 23.89 30.36
CA GLN A 471 30.69 23.18 29.83
C GLN A 471 30.70 21.70 30.23
N LEU A 472 31.88 21.07 30.23
CA LEU A 472 32.08 19.71 30.71
C LEU A 472 31.74 19.59 32.20
N ALA A 473 32.24 20.52 33.03
CA ALA A 473 31.91 20.57 34.46
C ALA A 473 30.40 20.74 34.67
N TRP A 474 29.77 21.62 33.89
CA TRP A 474 28.32 21.83 33.93
C TRP A 474 27.53 20.56 33.58
N CYS A 475 27.87 19.87 32.48
CA CYS A 475 27.24 18.61 32.11
C CYS A 475 27.38 17.56 33.21
N ASN A 476 28.60 17.36 33.71
CA ASN A 476 28.89 16.37 34.76
C ASN A 476 28.11 16.67 36.05
N SER A 477 27.95 17.94 36.43
CA SER A 477 27.19 18.36 37.61
C SER A 477 25.70 18.03 37.51
N LEU A 478 25.13 18.04 36.29
CA LEU A 478 23.76 17.59 36.04
C LEU A 478 23.61 16.06 36.15
N GLY A 479 24.71 15.31 36.14
CA GLY A 479 24.73 13.85 35.98
C GLY A 479 24.72 13.39 34.52
N TYR A 480 25.07 14.27 33.58
CA TYR A 480 25.11 14.05 32.14
C TYR A 480 26.56 14.09 31.63
N GLY A 481 26.79 13.55 30.43
CA GLY A 481 28.09 13.59 29.76
C GLY A 481 28.15 14.61 28.63
N MET A 482 29.37 15.01 28.26
CA MET A 482 29.60 15.73 27.00
C MET A 482 29.44 14.74 25.83
N PRO A 483 28.63 15.05 24.81
CA PRO A 483 28.40 14.17 23.66
C PRO A 483 29.66 14.05 22.80
N ARG A 484 29.69 13.02 21.97
CA ARG A 484 30.63 12.89 20.85
C ARG A 484 30.03 13.49 19.57
N VAL A 485 30.87 13.74 18.57
CA VAL A 485 30.46 14.17 17.23
C VAL A 485 29.39 13.24 16.65
N ARG A 486 29.59 11.92 16.77
CA ARG A 486 28.63 10.90 16.31
C ARG A 486 27.26 10.97 17.01
N ASP A 487 27.18 11.49 18.23
CA ASP A 487 25.90 11.59 18.93
C ASP A 487 25.06 12.75 18.36
N LEU A 488 25.70 13.70 17.67
CA LEU A 488 25.07 14.91 17.16
C LEU A 488 24.87 14.91 15.64
N THR A 489 25.77 14.30 14.87
CA THR A 489 25.77 14.38 13.40
C THR A 489 26.36 13.14 12.72
N ASN A 490 25.94 12.89 11.49
CA ASN A 490 26.55 11.93 10.56
C ASN A 490 27.51 12.57 9.55
N SER A 491 27.98 13.79 9.82
CA SER A 491 29.01 14.45 9.02
C SER A 491 30.25 13.58 8.81
N ASN A 492 30.71 13.50 7.56
CA ASN A 492 31.88 12.70 7.18
C ASN A 492 33.21 13.46 7.30
N LEU A 493 33.22 14.59 8.01
CA LEU A 493 34.48 15.22 8.33
C LEU A 493 35.27 14.31 9.29
N TYR A 494 36.52 13.97 8.94
CA TYR A 494 37.44 13.12 9.72
C TYR A 494 36.92 11.73 10.14
N GLY A 495 35.79 11.24 9.61
CA GLY A 495 35.20 9.97 10.00
C GLY A 495 34.72 9.90 11.45
N LEU A 496 34.40 11.05 12.07
CA LEU A 496 33.97 11.13 13.47
C LEU A 496 32.45 11.10 13.65
N GLY A 497 31.68 11.38 12.59
CA GLY A 497 30.22 11.33 12.61
C GLY A 497 29.66 9.91 12.72
N ALA A 498 28.35 9.82 12.97
CA ALA A 498 27.61 8.57 12.94
C ALA A 498 27.51 7.98 11.52
N ALA A 499 27.16 6.69 11.47
CA ALA A 499 26.82 6.02 10.23
C ALA A 499 25.28 6.05 10.00
N PRO A 500 24.83 6.07 8.73
CA PRO A 500 25.63 6.21 7.52
C PRO A 500 26.20 7.64 7.40
N SER A 501 27.47 7.74 7.02
CA SER A 501 28.15 9.02 6.86
C SER A 501 27.57 9.79 5.68
N SER A 502 27.45 11.11 5.84
CA SER A 502 27.08 12.00 4.74
C SER A 502 28.19 12.13 3.70
N SER A 503 27.90 12.80 2.60
CA SER A 503 28.87 13.06 1.53
C SER A 503 29.88 14.19 1.83
N GLY A 504 29.75 14.91 2.96
CA GLY A 504 30.66 16.00 3.31
C GLY A 504 30.59 16.48 4.76
N ASN A 505 31.04 17.72 5.02
CA ASN A 505 30.99 18.32 6.37
C ASN A 505 29.62 18.95 6.67
N TYR A 506 28.59 18.13 6.68
CA TYR A 506 27.19 18.47 6.95
C TYR A 506 26.45 17.18 7.30
N TYR A 507 25.27 17.25 7.92
CA TYR A 507 24.47 16.04 8.08
C TYR A 507 23.70 15.72 6.78
N GLU A 508 23.34 14.45 6.60
CA GLU A 508 22.31 14.00 5.66
C GLU A 508 21.17 13.39 6.47
N ARG A 509 19.91 13.77 6.19
CA ARG A 509 18.75 13.38 7.03
C ARG A 509 18.63 11.86 7.17
N HIS A 510 18.82 11.37 8.39
CA HIS A 510 18.79 9.94 8.72
C HIS A 510 18.20 9.70 10.11
N ILE A 511 17.64 8.51 10.29
CA ILE A 511 17.16 8.01 11.59
C ILE A 511 18.30 7.26 12.25
N GLY A 512 18.57 7.54 13.53
CA GLY A 512 19.59 6.88 14.33
C GLY A 512 21.03 7.32 14.04
N ALA A 513 21.22 8.44 13.34
CA ALA A 513 22.52 8.91 12.88
C ALA A 513 22.94 10.27 13.46
N GLY A 514 22.51 10.54 14.69
CA GLY A 514 22.85 11.76 15.44
C GLY A 514 21.65 12.69 15.66
N PHE A 515 21.73 13.48 16.72
CA PHE A 515 20.65 14.35 17.20
C PHE A 515 20.24 15.41 16.17
N PHE A 516 21.18 16.20 15.65
CA PHE A 516 20.88 17.22 14.63
C PHE A 516 20.53 16.58 13.29
N THR A 517 21.06 15.39 13.00
CA THR A 517 20.68 14.63 11.80
C THR A 517 19.19 14.26 11.81
N GLU A 518 18.65 13.87 12.96
CA GLU A 518 17.23 13.55 13.13
C GLU A 518 16.33 14.78 13.21
N TRP A 519 16.68 15.77 14.01
CA TRP A 519 15.80 16.91 14.30
C TRP A 519 15.99 18.08 13.34
N GLY A 520 17.20 18.25 12.82
CA GLY A 520 17.56 19.26 11.85
C GLY A 520 17.93 20.55 12.54
N TRP A 521 17.59 21.67 11.91
CA TRP A 521 17.98 22.98 12.41
C TRP A 521 17.20 23.37 13.69
N MET A 522 17.89 23.45 14.83
CA MET A 522 17.25 23.41 16.15
C MET A 522 16.61 24.74 16.63
N ASN A 523 17.04 25.89 16.12
CA ASN A 523 16.60 27.19 16.67
C ASN A 523 15.15 27.58 16.30
N ASN A 524 14.50 26.86 15.38
CA ASN A 524 13.15 27.19 14.92
C ASN A 524 12.06 26.50 15.75
N TYR A 525 12.43 25.59 16.64
CA TYR A 525 11.51 25.00 17.60
C TYR A 525 11.17 26.02 18.69
N ALA A 526 9.88 26.34 18.84
CA ALA A 526 9.40 27.40 19.74
C ALA A 526 9.84 27.17 21.20
N ASP A 527 9.66 25.94 21.69
CA ASP A 527 9.71 25.62 23.11
C ASP A 527 10.98 24.87 23.52
N ALA A 528 11.86 24.54 22.55
CA ALA A 528 13.05 23.72 22.80
C ALA A 528 14.27 24.54 23.27
N GLY A 529 14.29 25.86 23.11
CA GLY A 529 15.30 26.75 23.70
C GLY A 529 16.73 26.67 23.11
N PHE A 530 16.94 25.92 22.03
CA PHE A 530 18.23 25.82 21.35
C PHE A 530 18.60 27.11 20.61
N ILE A 531 19.88 27.47 20.67
CA ILE A 531 20.43 28.65 19.99
C ILE A 531 21.18 28.23 18.73
N LYS A 532 21.15 29.10 17.70
CA LYS A 532 21.96 28.95 16.50
C LYS A 532 23.44 29.05 16.86
N GLY A 533 24.21 28.00 16.61
CA GLY A 533 25.66 27.98 16.80
C GLY A 533 26.23 26.58 16.90
N GLY A 534 27.49 26.51 17.34
CA GLY A 534 28.21 25.26 17.62
C GLY A 534 27.96 24.75 19.03
N TYR A 535 28.00 23.43 19.18
CA TYR A 535 27.85 22.74 20.46
C TYR A 535 29.07 21.87 20.69
N TRP A 536 29.73 22.04 21.84
CA TRP A 536 30.93 21.29 22.17
C TRP A 536 30.71 19.78 22.12
N THR A 537 31.78 19.08 21.76
CA THR A 537 31.89 17.63 21.82
C THR A 537 33.14 17.23 22.58
N SER A 538 33.12 16.01 23.11
CA SER A 538 34.26 15.40 23.81
C SER A 538 35.41 15.00 22.88
N ASP A 539 35.17 14.97 21.56
CA ASP A 539 36.19 14.66 20.57
C ASP A 539 37.22 15.79 20.43
N VAL A 540 38.47 15.38 20.23
CA VAL A 540 39.63 16.28 20.09
C VAL A 540 40.41 15.97 18.82
N ARG A 541 41.00 17.01 18.23
CA ARG A 541 41.93 16.89 17.11
C ARG A 541 43.20 17.67 17.39
N GLY A 542 44.28 16.95 17.70
CA GLY A 542 45.48 17.57 18.26
C GLY A 542 45.16 18.16 19.64
N SER A 543 45.46 19.45 19.85
CA SER A 543 45.12 20.20 21.06
C SER A 543 43.75 20.89 21.01
N ASN A 544 42.98 20.69 19.94
CA ASN A 544 41.77 21.47 19.67
C ASN A 544 40.51 20.65 19.95
N HIS A 545 39.58 21.22 20.69
CA HIS A 545 38.23 20.66 20.88
C HIS A 545 37.36 20.90 19.64
N LEU A 546 36.42 19.99 19.40
CA LEU A 546 35.49 20.06 18.28
C LEU A 546 34.12 20.52 18.74
N ASP A 547 33.44 21.31 17.90
CA ASP A 547 32.03 21.66 18.09
C ASP A 547 31.20 21.41 16.82
N VAL A 548 29.96 20.97 17.02
CA VAL A 548 29.03 20.64 15.93
C VAL A 548 27.99 21.75 15.81
N LEU A 549 27.88 22.36 14.63
CA LEU A 549 26.83 23.33 14.32
C LEU A 549 25.47 22.65 14.25
N THR A 550 24.40 23.41 14.50
CA THR A 550 23.02 22.94 14.29
C THR A 550 22.69 22.59 12.84
N SER A 551 23.55 22.93 11.87
CA SER A 551 23.50 22.43 10.47
C SER A 551 24.19 21.08 10.26
N GLY A 552 24.77 20.48 11.30
CA GLY A 552 25.46 19.19 11.24
C GLY A 552 26.92 19.24 10.81
N GLY A 553 27.40 20.35 10.23
CA GLY A 553 28.83 20.56 10.01
C GLY A 553 29.55 20.85 11.32
N PHE A 554 30.84 20.50 11.41
CA PHE A 554 31.62 20.74 12.62
C PHE A 554 32.99 21.35 12.33
N TYR A 555 33.55 22.07 13.30
CA TYR A 555 34.82 22.78 13.20
C TYR A 555 35.73 22.44 14.39
N SER A 556 37.02 22.76 14.26
CA SER A 556 37.98 22.65 15.36
C SER A 556 38.30 24.03 15.91
N TYR A 557 38.24 24.20 17.22
CA TYR A 557 38.59 25.44 17.91
C TYR A 557 39.88 25.27 18.71
N GLN A 558 40.72 26.31 18.71
CA GLN A 558 41.89 26.38 19.61
C GLN A 558 41.45 26.45 21.07
N ASP A 559 42.35 26.03 21.97
CA ASP A 559 42.19 26.22 23.41
C ASP A 559 41.93 27.71 23.72
N GLY A 560 40.80 27.98 24.37
CA GLY A 560 40.28 29.33 24.63
C GLY A 560 39.03 29.71 23.82
N GLY A 561 38.63 28.90 22.84
CA GLY A 561 37.34 29.04 22.15
C GLY A 561 36.15 28.95 23.10
N ARG A 562 35.01 29.54 22.70
CA ARG A 562 33.74 29.48 23.45
C ARG A 562 32.65 28.97 22.53
N SER A 563 31.89 27.99 23.01
CA SER A 563 30.78 27.38 22.29
C SER A 563 29.66 26.99 23.24
N TYR A 564 28.50 26.63 22.69
CA TYR A 564 27.33 26.23 23.48
C TYR A 564 27.50 24.78 23.99
N ALA A 565 26.68 24.41 24.97
CA ALA A 565 26.66 23.05 25.51
C ALA A 565 25.33 22.35 25.23
N VAL A 566 25.47 21.13 24.75
CA VAL A 566 24.44 20.10 24.83
C VAL A 566 25.11 18.92 25.52
N CYS A 567 24.42 18.34 26.49
CA CYS A 567 24.86 17.22 27.30
C CYS A 567 23.96 16.04 26.99
N THR A 568 24.49 14.83 27.06
CA THR A 568 23.77 13.59 26.77
C THR A 568 23.67 12.72 28.01
N ALA A 569 22.55 12.01 28.17
CA ALA A 569 22.41 11.04 29.23
C ALA A 569 23.48 9.93 29.08
N PRO A 570 24.12 9.50 30.19
CA PRO A 570 25.20 8.52 30.17
C PRO A 570 24.78 7.13 29.67
#